data_AF-A0A7W1I6I2-F1
#
_entry.id   AF-A0A7W1I6I2-F1
#
_cell.length_a   1.000
_cell.length_b   1.000
_cell.length_c   1.000
_cell.angle_alpha   90.00
_cell.angle_beta   90.00
_cell.angle_gamma   90.00
#
_symmetry.space_group_name_H-M   'P 1'
#
loop_
_entity.id
_entity.type
_entity.pdbx_description
1 polymer ?
#
loop_
_entity_poly.entity_id
_entity_poly.type
_entity_poly.pdbx_seq_one_letter_code
_entity_poly.pdbx_strand_id
1 'polypeptide(L)'
;MTSADAFVWRHGRAEVTLSRAGDSWTVVYRSTTRLLGPRQVLYRHRHRDPTYAAWDVMARVVIASRDEDEGLRAGRSAARWIKTSPANREAVEPEPEA
;
A
#
# COMPACT_ATOMS: atom_id res chain seq x y z
N MET A 1 -0.79 -10.35 11.23
CA MET A 1 -1.24 -9.48 10.12
C MET A 1 -1.98 -10.34 9.12
N THR A 2 -3.30 -10.36 9.25
CA THR A 2 -4.22 -10.91 8.25
C THR A 2 -4.16 -10.06 6.98
N SER A 3 -4.34 -10.67 5.81
CA SER A 3 -4.32 -9.97 4.50
C SER A 3 -5.37 -8.84 4.37
N ALA A 4 -6.29 -8.72 5.32
CA ALA A 4 -7.32 -7.69 5.34
C ALA A 4 -6.78 -6.28 5.68
N ASP A 5 -5.67 -6.19 6.42
CA ASP A 5 -5.22 -4.91 7.01
C ASP A 5 -4.24 -4.12 6.12
N ALA A 6 -3.77 -4.73 5.03
CA ALA A 6 -2.83 -4.12 4.12
C ALA A 6 -3.02 -4.61 2.68
N PHE A 7 -2.90 -3.69 1.73
CA PHE A 7 -2.65 -4.04 0.34
C PHE A 7 -1.20 -4.51 0.19
N VAL A 8 -1.00 -5.66 -0.45
CA VAL A 8 0.34 -6.24 -0.66
C VAL A 8 0.48 -6.61 -2.12
N TRP A 9 1.50 -6.05 -2.77
CA TRP A 9 1.97 -6.45 -4.08
C TRP A 9 3.33 -7.13 -3.96
N ARG A 10 3.53 -8.23 -4.70
CA ARG A 10 4.78 -9.02 -4.69
C ARG A 10 5.19 -9.38 -6.11
N HIS A 11 6.47 -9.23 -6.42
CA HIS A 11 7.05 -9.73 -7.66
C HIS A 11 8.53 -10.09 -7.46
N GLY A 12 8.87 -11.34 -7.72
CA GLY A 12 10.21 -11.87 -7.45
C GLY A 12 10.64 -11.62 -6.00
N ARG A 13 11.64 -10.76 -5.82
CA ARG A 13 12.19 -10.39 -4.50
C ARG A 13 11.54 -9.16 -3.87
N ALA A 14 10.77 -8.41 -4.66
CA ALA A 14 10.15 -7.17 -4.26
C ALA A 14 8.80 -7.41 -3.59
N GLU A 15 8.52 -6.62 -2.55
CA GLU A 15 7.18 -6.43 -2.00
C GLU A 15 6.91 -4.96 -1.75
N VAL A 16 5.75 -4.50 -2.20
CA VAL A 16 5.21 -3.18 -1.89
C VAL A 16 3.99 -3.40 -1.01
N THR A 17 4.01 -2.84 0.19
CA THR A 17 2.90 -2.86 1.14
C THR A 17 2.31 -1.47 1.26
N LEU A 18 0.98 -1.39 1.27
CA LEU A 18 0.23 -0.20 1.65
C LEU A 18 -0.66 -0.57 2.85
N SER A 19 -0.57 0.21 3.92
CA SER A 19 -1.32 -0.02 5.16
C SER A 19 -1.87 1.30 5.70
N ARG A 20 -2.99 1.24 6.43
CA ARG A 20 -3.55 2.40 7.12
C ARG A 20 -3.03 2.44 8.56
N ALA A 21 -2.68 3.64 9.01
CA ALA A 21 -2.31 3.93 10.39
C ALA A 21 -3.01 5.22 10.83
N GLY A 22 -4.16 5.09 11.50
CA GLY A 22 -5.06 6.22 11.78
C GLY A 22 -5.48 6.93 10.50
N ASP A 23 -5.25 8.25 10.44
CA ASP A 23 -5.62 9.12 9.30
C ASP A 23 -4.58 9.18 8.20
N SER A 24 -3.78 8.14 8.05
CA SER A 24 -2.66 8.16 7.12
C SER A 24 -2.36 6.79 6.54
N TRP A 25 -1.68 6.82 5.42
CA TRP A 25 -1.34 5.68 4.60
C TRP A 25 0.16 5.52 4.56
N THR A 26 0.65 4.34 4.97
CA THR A 26 2.07 4.02 4.95
C THR A 26 2.37 3.09 3.79
N VAL A 27 3.24 3.53 2.88
CA VAL A 27 3.80 2.72 1.80
C VAL A 27 5.17 2.23 2.23
N VAL A 28 5.40 0.93 2.09
CA VAL A 28 6.70 0.30 2.39
C VAL A 28 7.10 -0.56 1.20
N TYR A 29 8.29 -0.30 0.65
CA TYR A 29 8.91 -1.17 -0.34
C TYR A 29 10.07 -1.95 0.30
N ARG A 30 10.00 -3.27 0.17
CA ARG A 30 11.00 -4.21 0.67
C ARG A 30 11.55 -5.05 -0.47
N SER A 31 12.84 -5.37 -0.41
CA SER A 31 13.44 -6.34 -1.33
C SER A 31 14.58 -7.12 -0.68
N THR A 32 14.88 -8.31 -1.19
CA THR A 32 16.09 -9.05 -0.83
C THR A 32 17.20 -8.72 -1.84
N THR A 33 18.40 -8.43 -1.34
CA THR A 33 19.56 -8.24 -2.21
C THR A 33 20.04 -9.59 -2.78
N ARG A 34 21.03 -9.56 -3.70
CA ARG A 34 21.59 -10.76 -4.33
C ARG A 34 22.10 -11.81 -3.33
N LEU A 35 22.50 -11.39 -2.13
CA LEU A 35 23.10 -12.21 -1.08
C LEU A 35 22.11 -12.99 -0.18
N LEU A 36 20.86 -13.19 -0.60
CA LEU A 36 19.86 -14.01 0.12
C LEU A 36 19.73 -13.67 1.63
N GLY A 37 19.87 -12.39 1.97
CA GLY A 37 19.63 -11.88 3.32
C GLY A 37 18.14 -11.65 3.63
N PRO A 38 17.79 -11.34 4.89
CA PRO A 38 16.44 -10.96 5.26
C PRO A 38 15.95 -9.76 4.44
N ARG A 39 14.66 -9.73 4.14
CA ARG A 39 14.09 -8.70 3.27
C ARG A 39 14.19 -7.32 3.91
N GLN A 40 14.98 -6.45 3.29
CA GLN A 40 15.27 -5.11 3.81
C GLN A 40 14.20 -4.12 3.38
N VAL A 41 13.90 -3.14 4.23
CA VAL A 41 13.08 -1.99 3.85
C VAL A 41 13.96 -1.04 3.03
N LEU A 42 13.66 -0.90 1.75
CA LEU A 42 14.37 0.01 0.86
C LEU A 42 13.73 1.39 0.84
N TYR A 43 12.43 1.47 1.15
CA TYR A 43 11.69 2.72 1.19
C TYR A 43 10.51 2.61 2.15
N ARG A 44 10.24 3.71 2.85
CA ARG A 44 9.06 3.90 3.69
C ARG A 44 8.63 5.35 3.62
N HIS A 45 7.36 5.59 3.34
CA HIS A 45 6.79 6.94 3.40
C HIS A 45 5.36 6.91 3.91
N ARG A 46 4.96 8.01 4.56
CA ARG A 46 3.63 8.21 5.13
C ARG A 46 2.93 9.34 4.40
N HIS A 47 1.73 9.09 3.89
CA HIS A 47 0.90 10.05 3.17
C HIS A 47 -0.37 10.31 3.96
N ARG A 48 -0.78 11.58 4.05
CA ARG A 48 -2.14 11.92 4.53
C ARG A 48 -3.16 11.75 3.41
N ASP A 49 -2.79 12.11 2.19
CA ASP A 49 -3.66 11.99 1.03
C ASP A 49 -3.71 10.53 0.51
N PRO A 50 -4.90 9.91 0.40
CA PRO A 50 -5.05 8.55 -0.13
C PRO A 50 -4.63 8.42 -1.60
N THR A 51 -4.82 9.46 -2.41
CA THR A 51 -4.43 9.50 -3.83
C THR A 51 -2.92 9.43 -3.97
N TYR A 52 -2.19 10.22 -3.17
CA TYR A 52 -0.74 10.21 -3.17
C TYR A 52 -0.18 8.88 -2.70
N ALA A 53 -0.83 8.23 -1.73
CA ALA A 53 -0.46 6.87 -1.32
C ALA A 53 -0.61 5.85 -2.47
N ALA A 54 -1.70 5.91 -3.23
CA ALA A 54 -1.91 5.03 -4.38
C ALA A 54 -0.90 5.28 -5.52
N TRP A 55 -0.57 6.55 -5.80
CA TRP A 55 0.46 6.93 -6.76
C TRP A 55 1.86 6.49 -6.33
N ASP A 56 2.18 6.58 -5.04
CA ASP A 56 3.46 6.09 -4.53
C ASP A 56 3.56 4.56 -4.64
N VAL A 57 2.48 3.82 -4.36
CA VAL A 57 2.43 2.37 -4.65
C VAL A 57 2.74 2.09 -6.13
N MET A 58 2.08 2.80 -7.06
CA MET A 58 2.35 2.68 -8.49
C MET A 58 3.83 2.91 -8.79
N ALA A 59 4.41 4.02 -8.30
CA ALA A 59 5.82 4.34 -8.52
C ALA A 59 6.77 3.24 -7.99
N ARG A 60 6.50 2.68 -6.80
CA ARG A 60 7.32 1.58 -6.26
C ARG A 60 7.18 0.30 -7.06
N VAL A 61 5.98 0.01 -7.59
CA VAL A 61 5.75 -1.16 -8.44
C VAL A 61 6.47 -1.02 -9.77
N VAL A 62 6.44 0.15 -10.43
CA VAL A 62 7.21 0.39 -11.67
C VAL A 62 8.70 0.19 -11.43
N ILE A 63 9.24 0.74 -10.34
CA ILE A 63 10.66 0.57 -9.99
C ILE A 63 11.01 -0.90 -9.75
N ALA A 64 10.14 -1.64 -9.07
CA ALA A 64 10.38 -3.03 -8.70
C ALA A 64 10.23 -4.02 -9.87
N SER A 65 9.22 -3.81 -10.73
CA SER A 65 8.88 -4.70 -11.84
C SER A 65 9.57 -4.34 -13.15
N ARG A 66 10.01 -3.08 -13.31
CA ARG A 66 10.43 -2.50 -14.60
C ARG A 66 9.31 -2.51 -15.65
N ASP A 67 8.04 -2.52 -15.21
CA ASP A 67 6.84 -2.58 -16.05
C ASP A 67 5.86 -1.47 -15.62
N GLU A 68 5.59 -0.54 -16.53
CA GLU A 68 4.66 0.58 -16.30
C GLU A 68 3.19 0.15 -16.23
N ASP A 69 2.79 -0.82 -17.06
CA ASP A 69 1.43 -1.33 -17.09
C ASP A 69 1.10 -2.06 -15.78
N GLU A 70 2.07 -2.83 -15.26
CA GLU A 70 1.95 -3.43 -13.93
C GLU A 70 1.85 -2.37 -12.83
N GLY A 71 2.62 -1.28 -12.94
CA GLY A 71 2.48 -0.11 -12.08
C GLY A 71 1.05 0.44 -12.07
N LEU A 72 0.47 0.67 -13.25
CA LEU A 72 -0.89 1.20 -13.40
C LEU A 72 -1.94 0.24 -12.82
N ARG A 73 -1.82 -1.07 -13.10
CA ARG A 73 -2.72 -2.09 -12.53
C ARG A 73 -2.65 -2.12 -11.01
N ALA A 74 -1.44 -2.09 -10.45
CA ALA A 74 -1.24 -2.11 -9.01
C ALA A 74 -1.76 -0.81 -8.35
N GLY A 75 -1.47 0.36 -8.93
CA GLY A 75 -1.96 1.65 -8.43
C GLY A 75 -3.48 1.73 -8.40
N ARG A 76 -4.16 1.29 -9.47
CA ARG A 76 -5.64 1.21 -9.50
C ARG A 76 -6.19 0.23 -8.46
N SER A 77 -5.49 -0.87 -8.23
CA SER A 77 -5.90 -1.86 -7.23
C SER A 77 -5.70 -1.35 -5.80
N ALA A 78 -4.61 -0.64 -5.53
CA ALA A 78 -4.36 0.06 -4.27
C ALA A 78 -5.42 1.15 -4.00
N ALA A 79 -5.75 1.96 -5.01
CA ALA A 79 -6.79 2.98 -4.89
C ALA A 79 -8.18 2.37 -4.60
N ARG A 80 -8.52 1.24 -5.24
CA ARG A 80 -9.74 0.49 -4.91
C ARG A 80 -9.71 -0.04 -3.49
N TRP A 81 -8.59 -0.65 -3.08
CA TRP A 81 -8.42 -1.17 -1.72
C TRP A 81 -8.59 -0.07 -0.66
N ILE A 82 -8.00 1.12 -0.86
CA ILE A 82 -8.17 2.28 0.02
C ILE A 82 -9.66 2.61 0.21
N LYS A 83 -10.43 2.64 -0.87
CA LYS A 83 -11.87 2.97 -0.84
C LYS A 83 -12.70 1.89 -0.13
N THR A 84 -12.31 0.63 -0.26
CA THR A 84 -13.07 -0.51 0.29
C THR A 84 -12.60 -0.97 1.67
N SER A 85 -11.46 -0.46 2.16
CA SER A 85 -10.87 -0.90 3.43
C SER A 85 -11.82 -0.59 4.61
N PRO A 86 -12.09 -1.55 5.52
CA PRO A 86 -13.06 -1.40 6.60
C PRO A 86 -12.71 -0.27 7.58
N ALA A 87 -11.43 0.09 7.71
CA ALA A 87 -11.00 1.27 8.47
C ALA A 87 -11.49 2.61 7.88
N ASN A 88 -12.12 2.60 6.70
CA ASN A 88 -12.81 3.75 6.12
C ASN A 88 -14.32 3.77 6.43
N ARG A 89 -14.88 2.70 7.02
CA ARG A 89 -16.30 2.59 7.36
C ARG A 89 -16.63 3.08 8.78
N GLU A 90 -15.68 3.08 9.71
CA GLU A 90 -15.87 3.55 11.10
C GLU A 90 -16.00 5.08 11.25
N ALA A 91 -15.78 5.87 10.18
CA ALA A 91 -15.98 7.32 10.22
C ALA A 91 -17.46 7.74 10.02
N VAL A 92 -18.40 6.80 10.04
CA VAL A 92 -19.85 7.04 9.92
C VAL A 92 -20.58 6.24 11.01
N GLU A 93 -20.35 6.56 12.28
CA GLU A 93 -21.36 6.29 13.31
C GLU A 93 -22.37 7.45 13.28
N PRO A 94 -23.68 7.20 13.07
CA PRO A 94 -24.68 8.24 13.26
C PRO A 94 -24.73 8.61 14.75
N GLU A 95 -24.74 9.92 15.05
CA GLU A 95 -25.00 10.40 16.40
C GLU A 95 -26.29 9.76 16.94
N PRO A 96 -26.29 9.25 18.17
CA PRO A 96 -27.54 8.82 18.79
C PRO A 96 -28.35 10.07 19.10
N GLU A 97 -29.42 10.31 18.34
CA GLU A 97 -30.55 11.10 18.82
C GLU A 97 -31.21 10.36 19.98
N ALA A 98 -31.03 10.88 21.21
CA ALA A 98 -32.04 10.99 22.26
C ALA A 98 -31.44 11.61 23.55
#